data_AF-A0A2G4SRC0-F1
#
_entry.id   AF-A0A2G4SRC0-F1
#
_cell.length_a   1.000
_cell.length_b   1.000
_cell.length_c   1.000
_cell.angle_alpha   90.00
_cell.angle_beta   90.00
_cell.angle_gamma   90.00
#
_symmetry.space_group_name_H-M   'P 1'
#
loop_
_entity.id
_entity.type
_entity.pdbx_description
1 polymer ?
#
loop_
_entity_poly.entity_id
_entity_poly.type
_entity_poly.pdbx_seq_one_letter_code
_entity_poly.pdbx_strand_id
1 'polypeptide(L)'
;MQSDCRNNFGLFSMCTCVECGASVKNLFTQYSKDNIRLTTCEQCNQFADKYIEHDFVVIFIDMLLHKPQVYRHILFNRITEQDRVEVKQNMKIFILYSLLET
;
A
#
# COMPACT_ATOMS: atom_id res chain seq x y z
N MET A 1 -9.08 -17.46 -5.38
CA MET A 1 -7.72 -16.89 -5.40
C MET A 1 -7.80 -15.57 -6.15
N GLN A 2 -8.07 -14.48 -5.43
CA GLN A 2 -8.11 -13.14 -6.03
C GLN A 2 -6.71 -12.54 -5.87
N SER A 3 -6.03 -12.36 -6.98
CA SER A 3 -4.78 -11.62 -7.06
C SER A 3 -5.15 -10.23 -7.56
N ASP A 4 -5.36 -9.28 -6.64
CA ASP A 4 -5.88 -7.97 -6.99
C ASP A 4 -4.79 -7.13 -7.68
N CYS A 5 -4.88 -7.06 -9.02
CA CYS A 5 -4.72 -5.82 -9.77
C CYS A 5 -6.09 -5.56 -10.42
N ARG A 6 -7.05 -5.11 -9.60
CA ARG A 6 -8.43 -4.87 -10.04
C ARG A 6 -8.48 -3.57 -10.83
N ASN A 7 -8.45 -3.67 -12.16
CA ASN A 7 -9.02 -2.63 -13.01
C ASN A 7 -9.79 -3.26 -14.16
N ASN A 8 -11.05 -2.87 -14.22
CA ASN A 8 -12.11 -3.39 -15.06
C ASN A 8 -12.22 -2.57 -16.36
N PHE A 9 -11.09 -2.30 -17.02
CA PHE A 9 -11.04 -1.70 -18.35
C PHE A 9 -9.90 -2.38 -19.11
N GLY A 10 -10.24 -3.02 -20.23
CA GLY A 10 -9.31 -3.81 -21.02
C GLY A 10 -8.00 -3.08 -21.33
N LEU A 11 -6.90 -3.85 -21.21
CA LEU A 11 -5.50 -3.53 -21.51
C LEU A 11 -4.73 -2.71 -20.44
N PHE A 12 -3.95 -3.46 -19.63
CA PHE A 12 -2.81 -3.04 -18.79
C PHE A 12 -3.11 -2.31 -17.47
N SER A 13 -3.59 -3.06 -16.46
CA SER A 13 -3.39 -2.67 -15.05
C SER A 13 -2.01 -3.16 -14.60
N MET A 14 -1.01 -2.28 -14.60
CA MET A 14 0.34 -2.59 -14.16
C MET A 14 0.55 -2.13 -12.72
N CYS A 15 0.49 -3.07 -11.78
CA CYS A 15 0.89 -2.81 -10.41
C CYS A 15 2.41 -2.51 -10.38
N THR A 16 2.86 -1.57 -9.55
CA THR A 16 4.26 -1.11 -9.60
C THR A 16 5.00 -1.47 -8.31
N CYS A 17 6.23 -1.98 -8.45
CA CYS A 17 7.08 -2.27 -7.31
C CYS A 17 7.53 -0.97 -6.63
N VAL A 18 7.31 -0.86 -5.32
CA VAL A 18 7.67 0.33 -4.53
C VAL A 18 9.18 0.50 -4.37
N GLU A 19 9.96 -0.58 -4.48
CA GLU A 19 11.42 -0.53 -4.34
C GLU A 19 12.11 -0.13 -5.64
N CYS A 20 11.86 -0.86 -6.75
CA CYS A 20 12.57 -0.67 -8.01
C CYS A 20 11.75 0.02 -9.13
N GLY A 21 10.43 0.21 -8.95
CA GLY A 21 9.56 0.78 -9.98
C GLY A 21 9.23 -0.15 -11.14
N ALA A 22 9.63 -1.43 -11.10
CA ALA A 22 9.29 -2.41 -12.12
C ALA A 22 7.79 -2.74 -12.08
N SER A 23 7.23 -3.05 -13.26
CA SER A 23 5.86 -3.54 -13.38
C SER A 23 5.73 -4.96 -12.83
N VAL A 24 4.69 -5.20 -12.04
CA VAL A 24 4.38 -6.47 -11.38
C VAL A 24 2.95 -6.86 -11.74
N LYS A 25 2.75 -8.16 -11.99
CA LYS A 25 1.44 -8.69 -12.41
C LYS A 25 0.39 -8.65 -11.30
N ASN A 26 0.80 -8.85 -10.05
CA ASN A 26 -0.05 -8.87 -8.86
C ASN A 26 0.77 -8.38 -7.65
N LEU A 27 0.19 -7.55 -6.78
CA LEU A 27 0.88 -7.12 -5.54
C LEU A 27 0.80 -8.18 -4.45
N PHE A 28 -0.33 -8.89 -4.36
CA PHE A 28 -0.55 -9.95 -3.39
C PHE A 28 -1.43 -11.05 -3.96
N THR A 29 -1.35 -12.23 -3.34
CA THR A 29 -2.24 -13.36 -3.59
C THR A 29 -3.08 -13.59 -2.34
N GLN A 30 -4.40 -13.49 -2.45
CA GLN A 30 -5.30 -13.81 -1.35
C GLN A 30 -5.67 -15.31 -1.37
N TYR A 31 -5.28 -16.01 -0.30
CA TYR A 31 -5.60 -17.43 -0.09
C TYR A 31 -6.90 -17.61 0.68
N SER A 32 -7.23 -16.71 1.61
CA SER A 32 -8.47 -16.70 2.40
C SER A 32 -8.81 -15.27 2.80
N LYS A 33 -10.01 -15.01 3.36
CA LYS A 33 -10.43 -13.65 3.77
C LYS A 33 -9.39 -12.95 4.65
N ASP A 34 -8.73 -13.68 5.54
CA ASP A 34 -7.74 -13.16 6.48
C ASP A 34 -6.28 -13.49 6.11
N ASN A 35 -6.04 -14.19 4.99
CA ASN A 35 -4.70 -14.61 4.60
C ASN A 35 -4.35 -14.08 3.21
N ILE A 36 -3.52 -13.04 3.21
CA ILE A 36 -2.86 -12.50 2.03
C ILE A 36 -1.39 -12.88 2.04
N ARG A 37 -0.78 -13.03 0.86
CA ARG A 37 0.65 -13.20 0.70
C ARG A 37 1.17 -12.19 -0.30
N LEU A 38 2.11 -11.36 0.12
CA LEU A 38 2.77 -10.39 -0.74
C LEU A 38 3.58 -11.09 -1.85
N THR A 39 3.55 -10.51 -3.03
CA THR A 39 4.30 -10.98 -4.19
C THR A 39 5.69 -10.35 -4.17
N THR A 40 6.71 -11.15 -4.46
CA THR A 40 8.09 -10.68 -4.60
C THR A 40 8.33 -10.22 -6.03
N CYS A 41 8.98 -9.08 -6.20
CA CYS A 41 9.38 -8.57 -7.50
C CYS A 41 10.55 -9.39 -8.06
N GLU A 42 10.42 -9.93 -9.28
CA GLU A 42 11.47 -10.72 -9.92
C GLU A 42 12.73 -9.91 -10.29
N GLN A 43 12.63 -8.57 -10.33
CA GLN A 43 13.75 -7.70 -10.71
C GLN A 43 14.68 -7.37 -9.53
N CYS A 44 14.10 -7.02 -8.38
CA CYS A 44 14.88 -6.63 -7.19
C CYS A 44 14.85 -7.68 -6.08
N ASN A 45 14.07 -8.75 -6.24
CA ASN A 45 13.85 -9.80 -5.23
C ASN A 45 13.32 -9.27 -3.88
N GLN A 46 12.74 -8.07 -3.86
CA GLN A 46 12.07 -7.48 -2.69
C GLN A 46 10.56 -7.63 -2.83
N PHE A 47 9.83 -7.48 -1.72
CA PHE A 47 8.37 -7.41 -1.76
C PHE A 47 7.92 -6.26 -2.67
N ALA A 48 7.00 -6.56 -3.59
CA ALA A 48 6.53 -5.59 -4.58
C ALA A 48 5.92 -4.36 -3.91
N ASP A 49 5.16 -4.57 -2.85
CA ASP A 49 4.64 -3.49 -2.01
C ASP A 49 4.48 -3.97 -0.57
N LYS A 50 5.43 -3.57 0.30
CA LYS A 50 5.38 -3.90 1.73
C LYS A 50 4.29 -3.14 2.47
N TYR A 51 3.89 -1.96 1.99
CA TYR A 51 2.99 -1.06 2.72
C TYR A 51 1.53 -1.55 2.78
N ILE A 52 1.20 -2.62 2.06
CA ILE A 52 -0.11 -3.28 2.13
C ILE A 52 -0.35 -3.91 3.52
N GLU A 53 0.69 -4.46 4.14
CA GLU A 53 0.61 -5.06 5.49
C GLU A 53 0.83 -4.05 6.62
N HIS A 54 1.23 -2.81 6.29
CA HIS A 54 1.59 -1.81 7.29
C HIS A 54 0.43 -0.87 7.58
N ASP A 55 0.25 -0.54 8.85
CA ASP A 55 -0.69 0.49 9.30
C ASP A 55 -0.35 1.88 8.75
N PHE A 56 -1.37 2.73 8.66
CA PHE A 56 -1.23 4.12 8.20
C PHE A 56 -0.15 4.92 8.95
N VAL A 57 0.07 4.65 10.24
CA VAL A 57 1.10 5.33 11.03
C VAL A 57 2.49 5.11 10.44
N VAL A 58 2.81 3.90 10.02
CA VAL A 58 4.12 3.59 9.43
C VAL A 58 4.27 4.22 8.05
N ILE A 59 3.21 4.17 7.24
CA ILE A 59 3.15 4.84 5.93
C ILE A 59 3.37 6.34 6.10
N PHE A 60 2.71 6.95 7.09
CA PHE A 60 2.82 8.37 7.39
C PHE A 60 4.23 8.76 7.86
N ILE A 61 4.85 7.97 8.72
CA ILE A 61 6.24 8.20 9.14
C ILE A 61 7.17 8.16 7.91
N ASP A 62 7.06 7.14 7.06
CA ASP A 62 7.90 7.04 5.86
C ASP A 62 7.66 8.19 4.86
N MET A 63 6.44 8.74 4.83
CA MET A 63 6.10 9.93 4.05
C MET A 63 6.73 11.20 4.61
N LEU A 64 6.72 11.37 5.94
CA LEU A 64 7.44 12.47 6.60
C LEU A 64 8.94 12.38 6.33
N LEU A 65 9.48 11.16 6.30
CA LEU A 65 10.88 10.89 5.96
C LEU A 65 11.18 11.04 4.45
N HIS A 66 10.20 11.42 3.62
CA HIS A 66 10.33 11.59 2.17
C HIS A 66 10.94 10.37 1.46
N LYS A 67 10.61 9.15 1.92
CA LYS A 67 11.11 7.94 1.28
C LYS A 67 10.46 7.73 -0.11
N PRO A 68 11.22 7.45 -1.17
CA PRO A 68 10.66 7.27 -2.52
C PRO A 68 9.65 6.12 -2.60
N GLN A 69 9.78 5.09 -1.75
CA GLN A 69 8.92 3.90 -1.76
C GLN A 69 7.47 4.24 -1.43
N VAL A 70 7.24 5.08 -0.41
CA VAL A 70 5.87 5.43 -0.02
C VAL A 70 5.18 6.31 -1.06
N TYR A 71 5.92 7.16 -1.78
CA TYR A 71 5.34 7.91 -2.89
C TYR A 71 4.91 7.00 -4.03
N ARG A 72 5.69 5.96 -4.37
CA ARG A 72 5.29 4.98 -5.39
C ARG A 72 4.05 4.18 -4.96
N HIS A 73 4.02 3.78 -3.70
CA HIS A 73 2.86 3.13 -3.09
C HIS A 73 1.61 4.02 -3.19
N ILE A 74 1.71 5.29 -2.77
CA ILE A 74 0.59 6.24 -2.81
C ILE A 74 0.13 6.48 -4.24
N LEU A 75 1.05 6.77 -5.17
CA LEU A 75 0.73 7.20 -6.53
C LEU A 75 0.25 6.06 -7.44
N PHE A 76 0.84 4.86 -7.34
CA PHE A 76 0.57 3.78 -8.29
C PHE A 76 -0.29 2.65 -7.73
N ASN A 77 -0.21 2.39 -6.43
CA ASN A 77 -0.89 1.23 -5.82
C ASN A 77 -2.11 1.64 -4.96
N ARG A 78 -2.14 2.88 -4.42
CA ARG A 78 -3.25 3.39 -3.57
C ARG A 78 -4.21 4.37 -4.26
N ILE A 79 -3.83 5.01 -5.38
CA ILE A 79 -4.75 5.94 -6.11
C ILE A 79 -6.04 5.23 -6.56
N THR A 80 -6.01 3.91 -6.72
CA THR A 80 -7.12 3.12 -7.26
C THR A 80 -8.11 2.58 -6.22
N GLU A 81 -7.75 2.25 -4.98
CA GLU A 81 -8.72 1.61 -4.06
C GLU A 81 -8.54 1.99 -2.56
N GLN A 82 -9.58 2.61 -1.99
CA GLN A 82 -10.18 2.35 -0.66
C GLN A 82 -9.52 2.76 0.69
N ASP A 83 -8.41 3.49 0.78
CA ASP A 83 -7.88 3.90 2.11
C ASP A 83 -8.54 5.09 2.80
N ARG A 84 -9.56 5.69 2.20
CA ARG A 84 -10.26 6.82 2.81
C ARG A 84 -10.95 6.48 4.14
N VAL A 85 -11.15 5.19 4.44
CA VAL A 85 -11.91 4.75 5.63
C VAL A 85 -11.02 4.60 6.87
N GLU A 86 -9.81 4.05 6.74
CA GLU A 86 -8.94 3.74 7.89
C GLU A 86 -8.17 4.98 8.38
N VAL A 87 -7.74 5.86 7.46
CA VAL A 87 -7.16 7.17 7.78
C VAL A 87 -8.10 7.99 8.68
N LYS A 88 -9.42 7.87 8.47
CA LYS A 88 -10.43 8.64 9.19
C LYS A 88 -10.61 8.21 10.65
N GLN A 89 -10.28 6.96 10.99
CA GLN A 89 -10.34 6.46 12.36
C GLN A 89 -9.06 6.76 13.13
N ASN A 90 -7.91 6.55 12.50
CA ASN A 90 -6.61 6.75 13.14
C ASN A 90 -6.25 8.24 13.35
N MET A 91 -6.74 9.13 12.48
CA MET A 91 -6.53 10.58 12.65
C MET A 91 -7.25 11.14 13.89
N LYS A 92 -8.43 10.61 14.26
CA LYS A 92 -9.14 11.06 15.46
C LYS A 92 -8.38 10.75 16.75
N ILE A 93 -7.75 9.57 16.79
CA ILE A 93 -6.93 9.14 17.93
C ILE A 93 -5.69 10.03 18.05
N PHE A 94 -5.00 10.34 16.94
CA PHE A 94 -3.85 11.24 16.95
C PHE A 94 -4.21 12.67 17.42
N ILE A 95 -5.34 13.22 16.94
CA ILE A 95 -5.85 14.53 17.39
C ILE A 95 -6.16 14.51 18.89
N LEU A 96 -6.80 13.45 19.39
CA LEU A 96 -7.11 13.30 20.82
C LEU A 96 -5.83 13.28 21.67
N TYR A 97 -4.78 12.57 21.25
CA TYR A 97 -3.50 12.57 21.95
C TYR A 97 -2.83 13.95 21.96
N SER A 98 -2.83 14.68 20.83
CA SER A 98 -2.27 16.03 20.78
C SER A 98 -3.02 17.05 21.65
N LEU A 99 -4.34 16.88 21.82
CA LEU A 99 -5.17 17.71 22.69
C LEU A 99 -5.12 17.31 24.17
N LEU A 100 -4.71 16.08 24.49
CA LEU A 100 -4.48 15.63 25.86
C LEU A 100 -3.10 16.07 26.39
N GLU A 101 -2.16 16.41 25.50
CA GLU A 101 -0.85 16.98 25.85
C GLU A 101 -0.82 18.52 25.88
N THR A 102 -1.91 19.20 25.50
CA THR A 102 -2.06 20.67 25.55
C THR A 102 -2.91 21.09 26.74
#